data_AF-A0A8T8TV05-F1
#
_entry.id   AF-A0A8T8TV05-F1
#
_cell.length_a   1.000
_cell.length_b   1.000
_cell.length_c   1.000
_cell.angle_alpha   90.00
_cell.angle_beta   90.00
_cell.angle_gamma   90.00
#
_symmetry.space_group_name_H-M   'P 1'
#
loop_
_entity.id
_entity.type
_entity.pdbx_description
1 polymer ?
#
loop_
_entity_poly.entity_id
_entity_poly.type
_entity_poly.pdbx_seq_one_letter_code
_entity_poly.pdbx_strand_id
1 'polypeptide(L)'
;MAEGLVHIAAALSSQRVNIHNTSGVAKLVAGAVGAVLLFSSMAYVRRRFYEIFQKLHLILAAVLIAAIYLHSPSKNLWKAPIVYLFAAICLQIAIGTFRFGWTLYRNIKHRKPLNRATIKTITYKTKERDTPVSDTVHVHVRLSRPWRRRAGQYVYLSIPGVSHTSFVQSHPFFVPWWYRDAEGDVIVLIVEKRKGFTQDLFRHATNDVD
;
A
#
# COMPACT_ATOMS: atom_id res chain seq x y z
N MET A 1 23.22 4.68 -2.83
CA MET A 1 22.78 3.63 -3.78
C MET A 1 23.96 3.02 -4.52
N ALA A 2 24.84 3.84 -5.10
CA ALA A 2 26.08 3.38 -5.75
C ALA A 2 27.01 2.61 -4.79
N GLU A 3 27.25 3.12 -3.58
CA GLU A 3 28.09 2.44 -2.58
C GLU A 3 27.58 1.04 -2.22
N GLY A 4 26.27 0.87 -2.04
CA GLY A 4 25.66 -0.44 -1.76
C GLY A 4 25.85 -1.45 -2.90
N LEU A 5 25.72 -1.01 -4.16
CA LEU A 5 25.98 -1.85 -5.32
C LEU A 5 27.47 -2.23 -5.44
N VAL A 6 28.37 -1.29 -5.15
CA VAL A 6 29.82 -1.53 -5.14
C VAL A 6 30.19 -2.55 -4.06
N HIS A 7 29.63 -2.45 -2.86
CA HIS A 7 29.86 -3.43 -1.79
C HIS A 7 29.34 -4.82 -2.15
N ILE A 8 28.17 -4.92 -2.79
CA ILE A 8 27.63 -6.20 -3.27
C ILE A 8 28.52 -6.80 -4.38
N ALA A 9 28.92 -5.98 -5.36
CA ALA A 9 29.79 -6.43 -6.45
C ALA A 9 31.17 -6.86 -5.96
N ALA A 10 31.78 -6.10 -5.04
CA ALA A 10 33.07 -6.44 -4.42
C ALA A 10 32.98 -7.71 -3.56
N ALA A 11 31.92 -7.88 -2.78
CA ALA A 11 31.69 -9.08 -1.99
C ALA A 11 31.48 -10.34 -2.86
N LEU A 12 30.75 -10.21 -3.98
CA LEU A 12 30.57 -11.30 -4.94
C LEU A 12 31.84 -11.63 -5.73
N SER A 13 32.64 -10.62 -6.06
CA SER A 13 33.90 -10.78 -6.79
C SER A 13 35.02 -11.41 -5.96
N SER A 14 35.01 -11.21 -4.64
CA SER A 14 36.10 -11.63 -3.75
C SER A 14 35.92 -13.04 -3.16
N GLN A 15 34.74 -13.65 -3.31
CA GLN A 15 34.42 -14.91 -2.65
C GLN A 15 34.06 -16.00 -3.66
N ARG A 16 34.81 -17.12 -3.68
CA ARG A 16 34.42 -18.31 -4.45
C ARG A 16 33.13 -18.88 -3.86
N VAL A 17 32.01 -18.66 -4.55
CA VAL A 17 30.70 -19.19 -4.13
C VAL A 17 30.68 -20.69 -4.38
N ASN A 18 30.68 -21.48 -3.31
CA ASN A 18 30.48 -22.92 -3.43
C ASN A 18 28.98 -23.22 -3.56
N ILE A 19 28.55 -23.49 -4.79
CA ILE A 19 27.14 -23.77 -5.14
C ILE A 19 26.60 -25.08 -4.57
N HIS A 20 27.46 -25.97 -4.05
CA HIS A 20 27.04 -27.21 -3.39
C HIS A 20 26.68 -27.02 -1.91
N ASN A 21 26.96 -25.86 -1.32
CA ASN A 21 26.63 -25.58 0.08
C ASN A 21 25.44 -24.62 0.20
N THR A 22 24.51 -24.91 1.11
CA THR A 22 23.32 -24.09 1.38
C THR A 22 23.67 -22.66 1.78
N SER A 23 24.73 -22.46 2.56
CA SER A 23 25.23 -21.12 2.91
C SER A 23 25.80 -20.37 1.69
N GLY A 24 26.40 -21.08 0.74
CA GLY A 24 26.93 -20.47 -0.49
C GLY A 24 25.80 -19.97 -1.40
N VAL A 25 24.77 -20.80 -1.62
CA VAL A 25 23.57 -20.43 -2.38
C VAL A 25 22.84 -19.26 -1.70
N ALA A 26 22.70 -19.29 -0.37
CA ALA A 26 22.05 -18.21 0.39
C ALA A 26 22.72 -16.84 0.19
N LYS A 27 24.05 -16.78 0.11
CA LYS A 27 24.79 -15.53 -0.19
C LYS A 27 24.45 -14.98 -1.58
N LEU A 28 24.45 -15.84 -2.58
CA LEU A 28 24.16 -15.46 -3.96
C LEU A 28 22.72 -14.94 -4.08
N VAL A 29 21.77 -15.64 -3.46
CA VAL A 29 20.36 -15.22 -3.39
C VAL A 29 20.23 -13.87 -2.68
N ALA A 30 20.87 -13.67 -1.52
CA ALA A 30 20.82 -12.41 -0.80
C ALA A 30 21.37 -11.24 -1.64
N GLY A 31 22.49 -11.45 -2.35
CA GLY A 31 23.07 -10.43 -3.24
C GLY A 31 22.17 -10.10 -4.43
N ALA A 32 21.64 -11.11 -5.11
CA ALA A 32 20.75 -10.93 -6.26
C ALA A 32 19.44 -10.24 -5.86
N VAL A 33 18.80 -10.70 -4.78
CA VAL A 33 17.55 -10.10 -4.26
C VAL A 33 17.80 -8.67 -3.79
N GLY A 34 18.92 -8.40 -3.12
CA GLY A 34 19.33 -7.05 -2.72
C GLY A 34 19.48 -6.11 -3.92
N ALA A 35 20.11 -6.58 -5.00
CA ALA A 35 20.23 -5.80 -6.23
C ALA A 35 18.87 -5.50 -6.86
N VAL A 36 17.98 -6.49 -6.99
CA VAL A 36 16.62 -6.29 -7.52
C VAL A 36 15.82 -5.31 -6.64
N LEU A 37 15.93 -5.40 -5.32
CA LEU A 37 15.31 -4.43 -4.40
C LEU A 37 15.81 -3.00 -4.64
N LEU A 38 17.11 -2.82 -4.86
CA LEU A 38 17.68 -1.50 -5.17
C LEU A 38 17.19 -0.98 -6.53
N PHE A 39 17.28 -1.78 -7.59
CA PHE A 39 16.85 -1.37 -8.93
C PHE A 39 15.35 -1.06 -8.99
N SER A 40 14.51 -1.91 -8.38
CA SER A 40 13.07 -1.67 -8.31
C SER A 40 12.71 -0.42 -7.51
N SER A 41 13.55 -0.02 -6.54
CA SER A 41 13.35 1.18 -5.71
C SER A 41 13.70 2.48 -6.43
N MET A 42 14.23 2.42 -7.66
CA MET A 42 14.49 3.60 -8.49
C MET A 42 13.19 4.42 -8.66
N ALA A 43 13.29 5.73 -8.49
CA ALA A 43 12.13 6.61 -8.46
C ALA A 43 11.25 6.52 -9.74
N TYR A 44 11.88 6.28 -10.90
CA TYR A 44 11.15 6.06 -12.16
C TYR A 44 10.27 4.81 -12.13
N VAL A 45 10.84 3.66 -11.76
CA VAL A 45 10.14 2.37 -11.68
C VAL A 45 9.03 2.43 -10.63
N ARG A 46 9.36 2.92 -9.43
CA ARG A 46 8.41 3.05 -8.32
C ARG A 46 7.21 3.94 -8.65
N ARG A 47 7.40 5.03 -9.39
CA ARG A 47 6.27 5.90 -9.78
C ARG A 47 5.38 5.27 -10.84
N ARG A 48 5.95 4.50 -11.78
CA ARG A 48 5.19 3.93 -12.89
C ARG A 48 4.40 2.68 -12.51
N PHE A 49 4.95 1.87 -11.61
CA PHE A 49 4.39 0.58 -11.19
C PHE A 49 4.29 0.49 -9.67
N TYR A 50 3.81 1.55 -9.01
CA TYR A 50 3.82 1.68 -7.54
C TYR A 50 3.22 0.47 -6.80
N GLU A 51 2.07 -0.02 -7.26
CA GLU A 51 1.36 -1.11 -6.61
C GLU A 51 2.15 -2.43 -6.71
N ILE A 52 2.63 -2.77 -7.92
CA ILE A 52 3.44 -3.95 -8.17
C ILE A 52 4.75 -3.85 -7.38
N PHE A 53 5.40 -2.69 -7.44
CA PHE A 53 6.60 -2.39 -6.68
C PHE A 53 6.41 -2.66 -5.19
N GLN A 54 5.34 -2.16 -4.58
CA GLN A 54 5.12 -2.32 -3.14
C GLN A 54 4.92 -3.78 -2.74
N LYS A 55 4.20 -4.58 -3.54
CA LYS A 55 4.00 -6.02 -3.25
C LYS A 55 5.28 -6.82 -3.48
N LEU A 56 5.97 -6.59 -4.59
CA LEU A 56 7.23 -7.25 -4.92
C LEU A 56 8.30 -6.92 -3.87
N HIS A 57 8.40 -5.66 -3.45
CA HIS A 57 9.35 -5.23 -2.43
C HIS A 57 9.13 -5.97 -1.10
N LEU A 58 7.87 -6.15 -0.68
CA LEU A 58 7.55 -6.90 0.54
C LEU A 58 7.98 -8.37 0.43
N ILE A 59 7.68 -9.03 -0.70
CA ILE A 59 8.06 -10.43 -0.93
C ILE A 59 9.58 -10.57 -0.95
N LEU A 60 10.27 -9.72 -1.73
CA LEU A 60 11.73 -9.74 -1.83
C LEU A 60 12.41 -9.41 -0.50
N ALA A 61 11.85 -8.52 0.32
CA ALA A 61 12.37 -8.23 1.66
C ALA A 61 12.28 -9.47 2.58
N ALA A 62 11.18 -10.23 2.52
CA ALA A 62 11.04 -11.47 3.27
C ALA A 62 12.04 -12.55 2.80
N VAL A 63 12.24 -12.68 1.48
CA VAL A 63 13.25 -13.58 0.90
C VAL A 63 14.65 -13.15 1.33
N LEU A 64 14.95 -11.85 1.34
CA LEU A 64 16.24 -11.33 1.77
C LEU A 64 16.51 -11.66 3.25
N ILE A 65 15.53 -11.45 4.13
CA ILE A 65 15.63 -11.82 5.55
C ILE A 65 15.92 -13.32 5.71
N ALA A 66 15.20 -14.18 4.98
CA ALA A 66 15.41 -15.62 5.00
C ALA A 66 16.81 -16.00 4.48
N ALA A 67 17.26 -15.39 3.39
CA ALA A 67 18.59 -15.63 2.81
C ALA A 67 19.72 -15.20 3.77
N ILE A 68 19.58 -14.05 4.44
CA ILE A 68 20.55 -13.60 5.46
C ILE A 68 20.56 -14.57 6.65
N TYR A 69 19.38 -15.02 7.10
CA TYR A 69 19.29 -16.01 8.17
C TYR A 69 19.97 -17.34 7.81
N LEU A 70 19.75 -17.85 6.59
CA LEU A 70 20.39 -19.07 6.10
C LEU A 70 21.90 -18.91 5.91
N HIS A 71 22.36 -17.73 5.46
CA HIS A 71 23.76 -17.39 5.34
C HIS A 71 24.49 -17.37 6.70
N SER A 72 23.83 -16.93 7.78
CA SER A 72 24.45 -16.76 9.09
C SER A 72 25.13 -18.06 9.58
N PRO A 73 26.45 -18.03 9.88
CA PRO A 73 27.23 -19.21 10.25
C PRO A 73 26.88 -19.75 11.64
N SER A 74 26.38 -18.89 12.54
CA SER A 74 25.84 -19.31 13.83
C SER A 74 24.32 -19.20 13.78
N LYS A 75 23.63 -20.20 14.33
CA LYS A 75 22.18 -20.17 14.57
C LYS A 75 21.83 -19.77 16.01
N ASN A 76 22.83 -19.35 16.79
CA ASN A 76 22.61 -18.86 18.14
C ASN A 76 21.87 -17.51 18.08
N LEU A 77 20.70 -17.47 18.71
CA LEU A 77 19.80 -16.32 18.71
C LEU A 77 20.43 -15.07 19.34
N TRP A 78 21.43 -15.23 20.22
CA TRP A 78 22.08 -14.14 20.95
C TRP A 78 23.25 -13.49 20.19
N LYS A 79 23.61 -14.00 19.02
CA LYS A 79 24.62 -13.36 18.18
C LYS A 79 24.04 -12.13 17.50
N ALA A 80 24.79 -11.03 17.52
CA ALA A 80 24.40 -9.72 16.98
C ALA A 80 23.58 -9.77 15.67
N PRO A 81 24.01 -10.46 14.58
CA PRO A 81 23.26 -10.45 13.32
C PRO A 81 21.86 -11.07 13.43
N ILE A 82 21.68 -12.12 14.23
CA ILE A 82 20.37 -12.77 14.40
C ILE A 82 19.46 -11.95 15.30
N VAL A 83 19.99 -11.33 16.36
CA VAL A 83 19.22 -10.43 17.24
C VAL A 83 18.62 -9.28 16.43
N TYR A 84 19.41 -8.63 15.57
CA TYR A 84 18.91 -7.54 14.72
C TYR A 84 17.83 -8.00 13.73
N LEU A 85 18.01 -9.17 13.10
CA LEU A 85 16.99 -9.74 12.22
C LEU A 85 15.69 -10.01 12.97
N PHE A 86 15.78 -10.62 14.15
CA PHE A 86 14.61 -10.93 14.96
C PHE A 86 13.89 -9.65 15.41
N ALA A 87 14.63 -8.65 15.89
CA ALA A 87 14.08 -7.35 16.25
C ALA A 87 13.35 -6.68 15.07
N ALA A 88 13.94 -6.72 13.86
CA ALA A 88 13.33 -6.18 12.66
C ALA A 88 12.02 -6.90 12.28
N ILE A 89 12.00 -8.24 12.35
CA ILE A 89 10.80 -9.05 12.10
C ILE A 89 9.70 -8.73 13.12
N CYS A 90 10.04 -8.72 14.41
CA CYS A 90 9.09 -8.40 15.48
C CYS A 90 8.50 -7.00 15.30
N LEU A 91 9.33 -6.00 15.01
CA LEU A 91 8.89 -4.63 14.77
C LEU A 91 7.96 -4.55 13.54
N GLN A 92 8.29 -5.23 12.45
CA GLN A 92 7.49 -5.25 11.24
C GLN A 92 6.11 -5.90 11.47
N ILE A 93 6.06 -7.02 12.20
CA ILE A 93 4.82 -7.69 12.58
C ILE A 93 4.00 -6.79 13.52
N ALA A 94 4.62 -6.18 14.53
CA ALA A 94 3.93 -5.31 15.47
C ALA A 94 3.28 -4.10 14.77
N ILE A 95 4.02 -3.41 13.90
CA ILE A 95 3.50 -2.29 13.10
C ILE A 95 2.40 -2.77 12.15
N GLY A 96 2.60 -3.90 11.47
CA GLY A 96 1.62 -4.48 10.54
C GLY A 96 0.31 -4.82 11.24
N THR A 97 0.37 -5.54 12.34
CA THR A 97 -0.78 -5.92 13.18
C THR A 97 -1.47 -4.69 13.75
N PHE A 98 -0.73 -3.70 14.23
CA PHE A 98 -1.33 -2.44 14.71
C PHE A 98 -2.08 -1.71 13.60
N ARG A 99 -1.47 -1.54 12.42
CA ARG A 99 -2.12 -0.88 11.26
C ARG A 99 -3.34 -1.63 10.78
N PHE A 100 -3.25 -2.96 10.69
CA PHE A 100 -4.35 -3.81 10.26
C PHE A 100 -5.49 -3.77 11.29
N GLY A 101 -5.18 -3.97 12.56
CA GLY A 101 -6.14 -3.89 13.67
C GLY A 101 -6.80 -2.52 13.77
N TRP A 102 -6.05 -1.43 13.57
CA TRP A 102 -6.60 -0.08 13.53
C TRP A 102 -7.56 0.12 12.34
N THR A 103 -7.19 -0.39 11.16
CA THR A 103 -8.05 -0.35 9.97
C THR A 103 -9.34 -1.15 10.22
N LEU A 104 -9.23 -2.37 10.76
CA LEU A 104 -10.37 -3.21 11.10
C LEU A 104 -11.26 -2.53 12.13
N TYR A 105 -10.69 -1.99 13.20
CA TYR A 105 -11.40 -1.26 14.23
C TYR A 105 -12.18 -0.08 13.65
N ARG A 106 -11.58 0.69 12.73
CA ARG A 106 -12.22 1.87 12.12
C ARG A 106 -13.32 1.52 11.13
N ASN A 107 -13.21 0.38 10.44
CA ASN A 107 -14.17 -0.04 9.40
C ASN A 107 -15.26 -0.99 9.91
N ILE A 108 -15.03 -1.70 11.01
CA ILE A 108 -15.97 -2.68 11.57
C ILE A 108 -16.49 -2.21 12.93
N LYS A 109 -17.81 -2.16 13.03
CA LYS A 109 -18.52 -1.92 14.29
C LYS A 109 -19.67 -2.92 14.41
N HIS A 110 -19.68 -3.63 15.54
CA HIS A 110 -20.71 -4.60 15.88
C HIS A 110 -22.11 -3.96 15.80
N ARG A 111 -23.06 -4.63 15.13
CA ARG A 111 -24.46 -4.19 14.93
C ARG A 111 -24.64 -2.83 14.24
N LYS A 112 -23.63 -2.34 13.51
CA LYS A 112 -23.76 -1.15 12.65
C LYS A 112 -23.38 -1.48 11.20
N PRO A 113 -23.94 -0.76 10.21
CA PRO A 113 -23.49 -0.92 8.83
C PRO A 113 -22.00 -0.60 8.73
N LEU A 114 -21.29 -1.40 7.91
CA LEU A 114 -19.90 -1.16 7.53
C LEU A 114 -19.76 0.20 6.83
N ASN A 115 -18.52 0.68 6.71
CA ASN A 115 -18.24 1.87 5.94
C ASN A 115 -18.81 1.69 4.52
N ARG A 116 -19.68 2.61 4.09
CA ARG A 116 -20.31 2.56 2.78
C ARG A 116 -19.86 3.76 1.97
N ALA A 117 -19.26 3.50 0.82
CA ALA A 117 -18.97 4.53 -0.17
C ALA A 117 -20.14 4.63 -1.14
N THR A 118 -20.62 5.85 -1.39
CA THR A 118 -21.59 6.17 -2.45
C THR A 118 -20.90 7.13 -3.41
N ILE A 119 -20.87 6.77 -4.68
CA ILE A 119 -20.19 7.56 -5.70
C ILE A 119 -21.26 8.39 -6.41
N LYS A 120 -20.99 9.68 -6.60
CA LYS A 120 -21.91 10.62 -7.24
C LYS A 120 -21.16 11.39 -8.33
N THR A 121 -21.75 11.47 -9.51
CA THR A 121 -21.26 12.32 -10.59
C THR A 121 -21.45 13.78 -10.21
N ILE A 122 -20.46 14.62 -10.51
CA ILE A 122 -20.57 16.06 -10.29
C ILE A 122 -21.29 16.64 -11.50
N THR A 123 -22.39 17.36 -11.27
CA THR A 123 -23.12 18.06 -12.30
C THR A 123 -23.17 19.54 -11.96
N TYR A 124 -22.64 20.39 -12.84
CA TYR A 124 -22.80 21.83 -12.72
C TYR A 124 -24.20 22.20 -13.20
N LYS A 125 -25.00 22.76 -12.31
CA LYS A 125 -26.29 23.34 -12.64
C LYS A 125 -26.08 24.76 -13.16
N THR A 126 -26.09 24.94 -14.47
CA THR A 126 -26.25 26.26 -15.09
C THR A 126 -27.74 26.54 -15.22
N LYS A 127 -28.17 27.82 -15.17
CA LYS A 127 -29.59 28.23 -15.20
C LYS A 127 -30.44 27.57 -16.30
N GLU A 128 -29.80 27.07 -17.36
CA GLU A 128 -30.47 26.50 -18.53
C GLU A 128 -30.17 25.00 -18.73
N ARG A 129 -29.07 24.45 -18.19
CA ARG A 129 -28.70 23.03 -18.33
C ARG A 129 -27.82 22.52 -17.19
N ASP A 130 -28.01 21.25 -16.88
CA ASP A 130 -27.17 20.45 -16.01
C ASP A 130 -26.02 19.85 -16.85
N THR A 131 -24.79 20.33 -16.69
CA THR A 131 -23.60 19.81 -17.41
C THR A 131 -22.76 18.92 -16.49
N PRO A 132 -22.60 17.61 -16.78
CA PRO A 132 -21.75 16.74 -15.98
C PRO A 132 -20.27 17.11 -16.14
N VAL A 133 -19.53 17.08 -15.04
CA VAL A 133 -18.06 17.21 -15.06
C VAL A 133 -17.49 15.89 -15.53
N SER A 134 -16.96 15.90 -16.75
CA SER A 134 -16.58 14.67 -17.46
C SER A 134 -15.47 13.86 -16.78
N ASP A 135 -14.67 14.43 -15.87
CA ASP A 135 -13.48 13.76 -15.33
C ASP A 135 -13.37 13.75 -13.80
N THR A 136 -14.45 14.07 -13.06
CA THR A 136 -14.39 14.13 -11.59
C THR A 136 -15.65 13.56 -10.94
N VAL A 137 -15.47 12.79 -9.87
CA VAL A 137 -16.56 12.20 -9.07
C VAL A 137 -16.45 12.59 -7.60
N HIS A 138 -17.61 12.71 -6.94
CA HIS A 138 -17.71 12.81 -5.49
C HIS A 138 -17.87 11.43 -4.88
N VAL A 139 -16.98 11.06 -3.97
CA VAL A 139 -17.11 9.85 -3.17
C VAL A 139 -17.54 10.22 -1.77
N HIS A 140 -18.78 9.90 -1.44
CA HIS A 140 -19.34 10.06 -0.10
C HIS A 140 -19.08 8.79 0.70
N VAL A 141 -18.20 8.85 1.69
CA VAL A 141 -17.88 7.70 2.54
C VAL A 141 -18.54 7.89 3.89
N ARG A 142 -19.54 7.06 4.18
CA ARG A 142 -20.18 6.98 5.49
C ARG A 142 -19.31 6.17 6.44
N LEU A 143 -19.02 6.73 7.61
CA LEU A 143 -18.14 6.13 8.60
C LEU A 143 -18.95 5.39 9.68
N SER A 144 -18.61 4.13 9.93
CA SER A 144 -19.20 3.30 11.00
C SER A 144 -18.86 3.79 12.40
N ARG A 145 -17.75 4.53 12.55
CA ARG A 145 -17.29 5.11 13.82
C ARG A 145 -17.07 6.62 13.71
N PRO A 146 -17.38 7.37 14.79
CA PRO A 146 -17.11 8.81 14.83
C PRO A 146 -15.65 9.12 14.49
N TRP A 147 -15.43 10.24 13.82
CA TRP A 147 -14.09 10.69 13.46
C TRP A 147 -13.85 12.13 13.91
N ARG A 148 -12.76 12.33 14.66
CA ARG A 148 -12.25 13.66 14.99
C ARG A 148 -11.53 14.22 13.76
N ARG A 149 -12.26 15.02 12.99
CA ARG A 149 -11.84 15.60 11.71
C ARG A 149 -11.06 16.89 11.93
N ARG A 150 -10.03 17.11 11.12
CA ARG A 150 -9.29 18.38 11.03
C ARG A 150 -9.15 18.75 9.56
N ALA A 151 -9.27 20.05 9.26
CA ALA A 151 -9.05 20.53 7.90
C ALA A 151 -7.63 20.17 7.41
N GLY A 152 -7.50 19.87 6.12
CA GLY A 152 -6.23 19.46 5.50
C GLY A 152 -5.82 18.00 5.72
N GLN A 153 -6.65 17.19 6.40
CA GLN A 153 -6.41 15.75 6.51
C GLN A 153 -6.64 15.03 5.19
N TYR A 154 -5.91 13.93 4.99
CA TYR A 154 -6.12 12.98 3.92
C TYR A 154 -6.44 11.59 4.50
N VAL A 155 -7.16 10.79 3.73
CA VAL A 155 -7.52 9.41 4.08
C VAL A 155 -7.06 8.47 2.98
N TYR A 156 -6.62 7.28 3.38
CA TYR A 156 -6.38 6.19 2.44
C TYR A 156 -7.68 5.44 2.18
N LEU A 157 -8.13 5.44 0.93
CA LEU A 157 -9.36 4.80 0.52
C LEU A 157 -9.07 3.53 -0.30
N SER A 158 -9.79 2.47 0.03
CA SER A 158 -9.89 1.24 -0.75
C SER A 158 -11.37 0.89 -0.83
N ILE A 159 -11.88 0.64 -2.04
CA ILE A 159 -13.28 0.26 -2.27
C ILE A 159 -13.28 -1.09 -2.98
N PRO A 160 -13.40 -2.22 -2.25
CA PRO A 160 -13.34 -3.55 -2.84
C PRO A 160 -14.39 -3.80 -3.93
N GLY A 161 -15.55 -3.14 -3.87
CA GLY A 161 -16.66 -3.36 -4.81
C GLY A 161 -16.49 -2.70 -6.19
N VAL A 162 -15.48 -1.85 -6.40
CA VAL A 162 -15.30 -1.11 -7.66
C VAL A 162 -14.60 -1.95 -8.73
N SER A 163 -13.62 -2.76 -8.34
CA SER A 163 -12.90 -3.68 -9.23
C SER A 163 -12.28 -4.82 -8.44
N HIS A 164 -12.04 -5.96 -9.10
CA HIS A 164 -11.45 -7.15 -8.50
C HIS A 164 -10.06 -6.90 -7.89
N THR A 165 -9.32 -5.87 -8.34
CA THR A 165 -8.01 -5.50 -7.78
C THR A 165 -8.10 -4.37 -6.76
N SER A 166 -9.24 -3.70 -6.59
CA SER A 166 -9.36 -2.52 -5.73
C SER A 166 -9.18 -2.81 -4.25
N PHE A 167 -9.43 -4.05 -3.80
CA PHE A 167 -9.25 -4.44 -2.39
C PHE A 167 -7.77 -4.44 -1.95
N VAL A 168 -6.82 -4.62 -2.88
CA VAL A 168 -5.38 -4.57 -2.59
C VAL A 168 -4.76 -3.19 -2.82
N GLN A 169 -5.55 -2.27 -3.39
CA GLN A 169 -5.18 -0.91 -3.72
C GLN A 169 -5.68 0.05 -2.63
N SER A 170 -4.84 0.99 -2.23
CA SER A 170 -5.20 1.99 -1.24
C SER A 170 -4.58 3.33 -1.63
N HIS A 171 -5.43 4.32 -1.90
CA HIS A 171 -5.01 5.60 -2.46
C HIS A 171 -5.31 6.75 -1.49
N PRO A 172 -4.38 7.70 -1.31
CA PRO A 172 -4.61 8.86 -0.47
C PRO A 172 -5.49 9.88 -1.20
N PHE A 173 -6.53 10.36 -0.50
CA PHE A 173 -7.39 11.44 -0.97
C PHE A 173 -7.53 12.49 0.13
N PHE A 174 -7.48 13.77 -0.26
CA PHE A 174 -7.78 14.86 0.65
C PHE A 174 -9.26 14.87 1.01
N VAL A 175 -9.57 15.28 2.24
CA VAL A 175 -10.94 15.47 2.71
C VAL A 175 -11.29 16.96 2.64
N PRO A 176 -11.87 17.43 1.53
CA PRO A 176 -12.24 18.84 1.38
C PRO A 176 -13.39 19.26 2.30
N TRP A 177 -14.37 18.40 2.55
CA TRP A 177 -15.43 18.66 3.55
C TRP A 177 -16.02 17.39 4.13
N TRP A 178 -16.85 17.56 5.15
CA TRP A 178 -17.55 16.51 5.86
C TRP A 178 -18.88 17.02 6.39
N TYR A 179 -19.83 16.11 6.59
CA TYR A 179 -21.11 16.41 7.20
C TYR A 179 -21.56 15.26 8.10
N ARG A 180 -22.74 15.42 8.72
CA ARG A 180 -23.39 14.38 9.52
C ARG A 180 -24.80 14.19 8.99
N ASP A 181 -25.16 12.94 8.73
CA ASP A 181 -26.52 12.54 8.37
C ASP A 181 -27.18 11.78 9.55
N ALA A 182 -28.40 11.28 9.34
CA ALA A 182 -29.14 10.53 10.36
C ALA A 182 -28.44 9.20 10.74
N GLU A 183 -27.63 8.62 9.85
CA GLU A 183 -26.97 7.34 10.06
C GLU A 183 -25.55 7.49 10.65
N GLY A 184 -24.89 8.65 10.51
CA GLY A 184 -23.56 8.92 11.07
C GLY A 184 -22.76 10.06 10.42
N ASP A 185 -21.44 10.02 10.64
CA ASP A 185 -20.51 10.98 10.05
C ASP A 185 -20.18 10.56 8.60
N VAL A 186 -20.27 11.51 7.67
CA VAL A 186 -19.91 11.31 6.25
C VAL A 186 -18.76 12.23 5.88
N ILE A 187 -17.81 11.68 5.13
CA ILE A 187 -16.71 12.44 4.52
C ILE A 187 -16.91 12.46 3.02
N VAL A 188 -16.55 13.57 2.38
CA VAL A 188 -16.63 13.67 0.93
C VAL A 188 -15.23 13.82 0.37
N LEU A 189 -14.96 13.06 -0.68
CA LEU A 189 -13.70 13.06 -1.40
C LEU A 189 -13.99 13.49 -2.85
N ILE A 190 -13.18 14.39 -3.37
CA ILE A 190 -13.18 14.72 -4.80
C ILE A 190 -12.12 13.85 -5.45
N VAL A 191 -12.52 13.04 -6.43
CA VAL A 191 -11.62 12.13 -7.14
C VAL A 191 -11.61 12.47 -8.62
N GLU A 192 -10.44 12.85 -9.12
CA GLU A 192 -10.19 13.05 -10.54
C GLU A 192 -9.90 11.71 -11.22
N LYS A 193 -10.47 11.53 -12.40
CA LYS A 193 -10.23 10.38 -13.27
C LYS A 193 -8.78 10.39 -13.73
N ARG A 194 -8.01 9.41 -13.24
CA ARG A 194 -6.65 9.08 -13.70
C ARG A 194 -6.65 7.63 -14.19
N LYS A 195 -5.48 6.99 -14.29
CA LYS A 195 -5.36 5.59 -14.70
C LYS A 195 -5.54 4.66 -13.48
N GLY A 196 -6.06 3.45 -13.69
CA GLY A 196 -6.20 2.43 -12.65
C GLY A 196 -7.44 2.65 -11.78
N PHE A 197 -7.29 2.59 -10.45
CA PHE A 197 -8.40 2.65 -9.49
C PHE A 197 -9.40 3.79 -9.72
N THR A 198 -8.92 5.01 -10.01
CA THR A 198 -9.80 6.17 -10.21
C THR A 198 -10.58 6.12 -11.53
N GLN A 199 -10.06 5.43 -12.55
CA GLN A 199 -10.80 5.14 -13.79
C GLN A 199 -11.92 4.15 -13.53
N ASP A 200 -11.63 3.09 -12.77
CA ASP A 200 -12.63 2.09 -12.40
C ASP A 200 -13.76 2.72 -11.57
N LEU A 201 -13.41 3.62 -10.66
CA LEU A 201 -14.37 4.40 -9.88
C LEU A 201 -15.28 5.25 -10.76
N PHE A 202 -14.71 5.91 -11.77
CA PHE A 202 -15.45 6.74 -12.72
C PHE A 202 -16.42 5.89 -13.58
N ARG A 203 -15.95 4.74 -14.05
CA ARG A 203 -16.77 3.79 -14.82
C ARG A 203 -17.95 3.27 -13.98
N HIS A 204 -17.71 2.93 -12.71
CA HIS A 204 -18.76 2.49 -11.80
C HIS A 204 -19.79 3.60 -11.56
N ALA A 205 -19.36 4.86 -11.42
CA ALA A 205 -20.24 6.00 -11.24
C ALA A 205 -21.15 6.27 -12.45
N THR A 206 -20.65 6.02 -13.66
CA THR A 206 -21.40 6.24 -14.91
C THR A 206 -22.45 5.14 -15.10
N ASN A 207 -22.09 3.89 -14.82
CA ASN A 207 -23.00 2.74 -14.95
C ASN A 207 -24.18 2.77 -13.97
N ASP A 208 -24.08 3.47 -12.83
CA ASP A 208 -25.18 3.63 -11.86
C ASP A 208 -26.22 4.68 -12.29
N VAL A 209 -25.95 5.47 -13.34
CA VAL A 209 -26.81 6.56 -13.83
C VAL A 209 -27.65 6.14 -15.06
N ASP A 210 -27.21 5.08 -15.77
CA ASP A 210 -27.93 4.47 -16.90
C ASP A 210 -28.88 3.34 -16.42
#